data_AF-A0A3B5Q4X4-F1
#
_entry.id   AF-A0A3B5Q4X4-F1
#
_cell.length_a   1.000
_cell.length_b   1.000
_cell.length_c   1.000
_cell.angle_alpha   90.00
_cell.angle_beta   90.00
_cell.angle_gamma   90.00
#
_symmetry.space_group_name_H-M   'P 1'
#
loop_
_entity.id
_entity.type
_entity.pdbx_description
1 polymer ?
#
loop_
_entity_poly.entity_id
_entity_poly.type
_entity_poly.pdbx_seq_one_letter_code
_entity_poly.pdbx_strand_id
1 'polypeptide(L)'
;MGRGKKDPTWMYNLFFVLHVLMVAEAQIVYSITEESSPGTVVGNLAKDLQLDIQELGKRHFQISGPNEKYFDVNIKTGALLVKDRIDREELCARKAKCSLEVEAIVKSPLNLYRFEVKIVDINDNTPSFRIPEIDLNVSESAFSGEKIALPKAFDADVGVYSVKAYKLSHNEHFALDVQNGGDPTVSVEMTLQKPLDREKQSLIKLTLTATDGGKPAKSGTLLINVNVCTTQR
;
A
#
# COMPACT_ATOMS: atom_id res chain seq x y z
N MET A 1 -79.02 -22.06 27.64
CA MET A 1 -78.55 -23.07 28.63
C MET A 1 -77.60 -24.00 27.89
N GLY A 2 -76.28 -24.03 28.11
CA GLY A 2 -75.57 -24.39 29.36
C GLY A 2 -75.40 -25.92 29.39
N ARG A 3 -74.29 -26.60 29.69
CA ARG A 3 -72.90 -26.38 30.16
C ARG A 3 -72.16 -27.65 29.67
N GLY A 4 -70.91 -27.66 29.21
CA GLY A 4 -69.70 -27.35 29.96
C GLY A 4 -68.91 -28.64 30.24
N LYS A 5 -67.63 -28.67 29.84
CA LYS A 5 -66.54 -29.34 30.55
C LYS A 5 -65.21 -28.78 30.01
N LYS A 6 -64.53 -28.01 30.86
CA LYS A 6 -63.09 -27.78 30.80
C LYS A 6 -62.41 -28.97 31.47
N ASP A 7 -61.20 -29.30 31.04
CA ASP A 7 -60.08 -29.62 31.92
C ASP A 7 -58.74 -29.70 31.13
N PRO A 8 -57.58 -29.55 31.81
CA PRO A 8 -56.46 -28.74 31.32
C PRO A 8 -55.11 -29.48 31.22
N THR A 9 -54.03 -28.71 30.95
CA THR A 9 -52.57 -29.01 31.11
C THR A 9 -51.93 -30.01 30.15
N TRP A 10 -50.64 -29.97 29.80
CA TRP A 10 -49.54 -29.00 29.69
C TRP A 10 -48.39 -29.86 29.08
N MET A 11 -47.46 -29.23 28.36
CA MET A 11 -46.08 -29.69 28.14
C MET A 11 -45.72 -30.73 27.03
N TYR A 12 -44.81 -30.22 26.19
CA TYR A 12 -43.86 -30.87 25.27
C TYR A 12 -44.38 -31.52 23.99
N ASN A 13 -44.23 -30.80 22.88
CA ASN A 13 -43.37 -31.33 21.81
C ASN A 13 -42.57 -30.18 21.19
N LEU A 14 -41.30 -30.19 21.57
CA LEU A 14 -40.13 -29.49 21.06
C LEU A 14 -40.29 -28.71 19.76
N PHE A 15 -40.09 -27.41 19.87
CA PHE A 15 -39.50 -26.56 18.84
C PHE A 15 -38.24 -27.22 18.26
N PHE A 16 -38.32 -27.82 17.07
CA PHE A 16 -37.15 -27.99 16.22
C PHE A 16 -36.86 -26.65 15.52
N VAL A 17 -36.34 -25.69 16.28
CA VAL A 17 -35.61 -24.57 15.67
C VAL A 17 -34.29 -25.16 15.20
N LEU A 18 -34.21 -25.45 13.91
CA LEU A 18 -32.97 -25.77 13.24
C LEU A 18 -32.09 -24.51 13.32
N HIS A 19 -31.27 -24.40 14.37
CA HIS A 19 -30.17 -23.46 14.40
C HIS A 19 -29.18 -23.90 13.33
N VAL A 20 -29.32 -23.33 12.13
CA VAL A 20 -28.24 -23.31 11.14
C VAL A 20 -27.12 -22.49 11.77
N LEU A 21 -26.22 -23.19 12.47
CA LEU A 21 -24.90 -22.67 12.79
C LEU A 21 -24.20 -22.44 11.46
N MET A 22 -24.21 -21.19 10.99
CA MET A 22 -23.25 -20.72 10.01
C MET A 22 -21.87 -20.82 10.66
N VAL A 23 -21.24 -21.99 10.56
CA VAL A 23 -19.82 -22.11 10.80
C VAL A 23 -19.16 -21.42 9.62
N ALA A 24 -18.86 -20.14 9.78
CA ALA A 24 -17.92 -19.47 8.90
C ALA A 24 -16.57 -20.16 9.11
N GLU A 25 -16.20 -21.05 8.19
CA GLU A 25 -14.86 -21.63 8.17
C GLU A 25 -13.89 -20.46 7.95
N ALA A 26 -12.99 -20.25 8.91
CA ALA A 26 -12.04 -19.15 8.82
C ALA A 26 -11.13 -19.40 7.61
N GLN A 27 -11.18 -18.52 6.62
CA GLN A 27 -10.26 -18.57 5.49
C GLN A 27 -8.83 -18.38 6.02
N ILE A 28 -7.91 -19.26 5.61
CA ILE A 28 -6.49 -19.13 5.97
C ILE A 28 -5.94 -17.88 5.30
N VAL A 29 -5.36 -17.00 6.11
CA VAL A 29 -4.73 -15.76 5.65
C VAL A 29 -3.34 -15.64 6.26
N TYR A 30 -2.32 -15.66 5.42
CA TYR A 30 -0.95 -15.35 5.80
C TYR A 30 -0.58 -13.92 5.43
N SER A 31 0.57 -13.48 5.92
CA SER A 31 1.19 -12.22 5.53
C SER A 31 2.69 -12.41 5.38
N ILE A 32 3.28 -11.82 4.35
CA ILE A 32 4.72 -11.76 4.14
C ILE A 32 5.10 -10.35 3.69
N THR A 33 6.25 -9.85 4.13
CA THR A 33 6.82 -8.63 3.57
C THR A 33 7.31 -8.89 2.16
N GLU A 34 7.11 -7.93 1.27
CA GLU A 34 7.75 -7.98 -0.05
C GLU A 34 9.29 -8.00 0.07
N GLU A 35 9.96 -8.32 -1.04
CA GLU A 35 11.43 -8.45 -1.11
C GLU A 35 12.03 -9.47 -0.11
N SER A 36 11.20 -10.30 0.52
CA SER A 36 11.64 -11.39 1.38
C SER A 36 12.47 -12.38 0.57
N SER A 37 13.61 -12.80 1.11
CA SER A 37 14.52 -13.71 0.41
C SER A 37 13.88 -15.07 0.15
N PRO A 38 14.18 -15.73 -0.99
CA PRO A 38 13.75 -17.11 -1.23
C PRO A 38 14.12 -18.04 -0.07
N GLY A 39 13.21 -18.93 0.29
CA GLY A 39 13.29 -19.81 1.47
C GLY A 39 12.71 -19.22 2.76
N THR A 40 12.32 -17.95 2.77
CA THR A 40 11.63 -17.34 3.93
C THR A 40 10.31 -18.06 4.21
N VAL A 41 10.05 -18.40 5.47
CA VAL A 41 8.82 -19.07 5.89
C VAL A 41 7.68 -18.06 5.99
N VAL A 42 6.61 -18.28 5.23
CA VAL A 42 5.38 -17.46 5.24
C VAL A 42 4.41 -17.95 6.32
N GLY A 43 4.31 -19.26 6.51
CA GLY A 43 3.37 -19.91 7.42
C GLY A 43 3.50 -21.43 7.39
N ASN A 44 2.70 -22.15 8.16
CA ASN A 44 2.71 -23.62 8.16
C ASN A 44 1.36 -24.19 7.67
N LEU A 45 1.29 -24.43 6.37
CA LEU A 45 0.09 -24.96 5.71
C LEU A 45 -0.33 -26.30 6.26
N ALA A 46 0.60 -27.23 6.50
CA ALA A 46 0.22 -28.55 6.99
C ALA A 46 -0.39 -28.49 8.38
N LYS A 47 0.14 -27.64 9.27
CA LYS A 47 -0.43 -27.43 10.59
C LYS A 47 -1.82 -26.81 10.49
N ASP A 48 -1.98 -25.75 9.69
CA ASP A 48 -3.22 -24.97 9.64
C ASP A 48 -4.34 -25.71 8.89
N LEU A 49 -3.99 -26.54 7.89
CA LEU A 49 -4.89 -27.44 7.18
C LEU A 49 -5.02 -28.83 7.83
N GLN A 50 -4.37 -29.06 8.97
CA GLN A 50 -4.35 -30.33 9.70
C GLN A 50 -3.93 -31.54 8.83
N LEU A 51 -2.95 -31.33 7.95
CA LEU A 51 -2.40 -32.36 7.07
C LEU A 51 -1.27 -33.13 7.76
N ASP A 52 -1.22 -34.44 7.51
CA ASP A 52 -0.11 -35.28 7.93
C ASP A 52 1.11 -35.02 7.04
N ILE A 53 2.19 -34.51 7.65
CA ILE A 53 3.47 -34.22 7.01
C ILE A 53 4.06 -35.46 6.33
N GLN A 54 3.85 -36.65 6.87
CA GLN A 54 4.37 -37.90 6.31
C GLN A 54 3.69 -38.29 4.98
N GLU A 55 2.49 -37.74 4.73
CA GLU A 55 1.70 -38.00 3.54
C GLU A 55 1.88 -36.92 2.46
N LEU A 56 2.42 -35.74 2.79
CA LEU A 56 2.57 -34.63 1.82
C LEU A 56 3.38 -35.04 0.60
N GLY A 57 4.53 -35.67 0.80
CA GLY A 57 5.38 -36.15 -0.30
C GLY A 57 4.71 -37.27 -1.10
N LYS A 58 4.09 -38.25 -0.43
CA LYS A 58 3.41 -39.39 -1.08
C LYS A 58 2.24 -38.93 -1.94
N ARG A 59 1.50 -37.93 -1.46
CA ARG A 59 0.31 -37.40 -2.12
C ARG A 59 0.60 -36.21 -3.04
N HIS A 60 1.88 -35.89 -3.27
CA HIS A 60 2.35 -34.83 -4.17
C HIS A 60 1.74 -33.47 -3.84
N PHE A 61 1.81 -33.07 -2.56
CA PHE A 61 1.37 -31.75 -2.14
C PHE A 61 2.25 -30.66 -2.75
N GLN A 62 1.64 -29.71 -3.44
CA GLN A 62 2.34 -28.63 -4.14
C GLN A 62 1.48 -27.37 -4.23
N ILE A 63 2.12 -26.23 -4.36
CA ILE A 63 1.47 -24.99 -4.80
C ILE A 63 1.09 -25.15 -6.28
N SER A 64 -0.02 -24.53 -6.67
CA SER A 64 -0.58 -24.58 -8.01
C SER A 64 -1.17 -23.22 -8.40
N GLY A 65 -1.43 -23.03 -9.69
CA GLY A 65 -2.10 -21.83 -10.21
C GLY A 65 -1.12 -20.68 -10.45
N PRO A 66 -1.63 -19.45 -10.67
CA PRO A 66 -0.83 -18.32 -11.16
C PRO A 66 0.27 -17.86 -10.19
N ASN A 67 0.14 -18.19 -8.91
CA ASN A 67 1.05 -17.77 -7.85
C ASN A 67 2.10 -18.84 -7.49
N GLU A 68 2.19 -19.94 -8.25
CA GLU A 68 3.22 -21.01 -8.06
C GLU A 68 4.66 -20.53 -8.30
N LYS A 69 4.83 -19.37 -8.96
CA LYS A 69 6.14 -18.74 -9.13
C LYS A 69 6.67 -18.14 -7.83
N TYR A 70 5.78 -17.61 -6.98
CA TYR A 70 6.15 -16.87 -5.78
C TYR A 70 6.27 -17.74 -4.53
N PHE A 71 5.58 -18.88 -4.51
CA PHE A 71 5.50 -19.72 -3.33
C PHE A 71 5.81 -21.18 -3.62
N ASP A 72 6.40 -21.85 -2.64
CA ASP A 72 6.61 -23.30 -2.62
C ASP A 72 6.24 -23.87 -1.25
N VAL A 73 6.09 -25.19 -1.14
CA VAL A 73 5.89 -25.86 0.14
C VAL A 73 7.05 -26.80 0.45
N ASN A 74 7.59 -26.68 1.66
CA ASN A 74 8.52 -27.66 2.18
C ASN A 74 7.75 -28.91 2.60
N ILE A 75 7.77 -29.95 1.76
CA ILE A 75 7.07 -31.22 2.01
C ILE A 75 7.51 -31.95 3.29
N LYS A 76 8.68 -31.63 3.86
CA LYS A 76 9.18 -32.26 5.10
C LYS A 76 8.66 -31.57 6.36
N THR A 77 8.23 -30.32 6.27
CA THR A 77 7.81 -29.51 7.43
C THR A 77 6.39 -28.96 7.31
N GLY A 78 5.82 -28.98 6.10
CA GLY A 78 4.54 -28.36 5.78
C GLY A 78 4.59 -26.83 5.66
N ALA A 79 5.79 -26.23 5.72
CA ALA A 79 5.94 -24.78 5.68
C ALA A 79 5.76 -24.23 4.26
N LEU A 80 4.95 -23.17 4.14
CA LEU A 80 4.88 -22.34 2.93
C LEU A 80 6.12 -21.44 2.90
N LEU A 81 6.83 -21.45 1.79
CA LEU A 81 8.08 -20.72 1.59
C LEU A 81 7.95 -19.73 0.44
N VAL A 82 8.67 -18.62 0.54
CA VAL A 82 8.94 -17.75 -0.61
C VAL A 82 9.85 -18.48 -1.59
N LYS A 83 9.48 -18.50 -2.87
CA LYS A 83 10.22 -19.19 -3.94
C LYS A 83 11.00 -18.21 -4.82
N ASP A 84 10.42 -17.06 -5.11
CA ASP A 84 10.99 -16.03 -5.98
C ASP A 84 10.66 -14.63 -5.43
N ARG A 85 11.29 -13.58 -5.99
CA ARG A 85 11.08 -12.18 -5.60
C ARG A 85 9.59 -11.82 -5.71
N ILE A 86 9.06 -11.24 -4.62
CA ILE A 86 7.71 -10.71 -4.55
C ILE A 86 7.86 -9.20 -4.42
N ASP A 87 7.51 -8.49 -5.49
CA ASP A 87 7.53 -7.03 -5.60
C ASP A 87 6.07 -6.54 -5.56
N ARG A 88 5.70 -5.77 -4.52
CA ARG A 88 4.31 -5.35 -4.28
C ARG A 88 3.88 -4.30 -5.30
N GLU A 89 4.77 -3.41 -5.71
CA GLU A 89 4.53 -2.40 -6.73
C GLU A 89 4.20 -3.05 -8.08
N GLU A 90 4.91 -4.12 -8.46
CA GLU A 90 4.63 -4.87 -9.69
C GLU A 90 3.26 -5.57 -9.62
N LEU A 91 2.94 -6.21 -8.48
CA LEU A 91 1.72 -7.00 -8.30
C LEU A 91 0.45 -6.17 -8.17
N CYS A 92 0.54 -5.06 -7.45
CA CYS A 92 -0.62 -4.33 -6.96
C CYS A 92 -0.59 -2.84 -7.29
N ALA A 93 0.47 -2.34 -7.93
CA ALA A 93 0.70 -0.92 -8.16
C ALA A 93 0.49 -0.14 -6.86
N ARG A 94 -0.26 0.97 -6.89
CA ARG A 94 -0.51 1.82 -5.71
C ARG A 94 -1.80 1.49 -4.97
N LYS A 95 -2.32 0.26 -5.09
CA LYS A 95 -3.49 -0.17 -4.32
C LYS A 95 -3.14 -0.24 -2.84
N ALA A 96 -4.01 0.29 -1.98
CA ALA A 96 -3.81 0.30 -0.53
C ALA A 96 -3.75 -1.09 0.12
N LYS A 97 -4.22 -2.14 -0.59
CA LYS A 97 -4.14 -3.53 -0.16
C LYS A 97 -3.57 -4.35 -1.30
N CYS A 98 -2.67 -5.27 -0.96
CA CYS A 98 -2.10 -6.24 -1.87
C CYS A 98 -2.22 -7.63 -1.28
N SER A 99 -2.89 -8.53 -2.00
CA SER A 99 -2.98 -9.93 -1.60
C SER A 99 -3.06 -10.85 -2.82
N LEU A 100 -2.49 -12.03 -2.64
CA LEU A 100 -2.46 -13.09 -3.62
C LEU A 100 -3.36 -14.23 -3.13
N GLU A 101 -4.29 -14.67 -3.98
CA GLU A 101 -5.03 -15.90 -3.77
C GLU A 101 -4.17 -17.07 -4.23
N VAL A 102 -3.79 -17.95 -3.29
CA VAL A 102 -2.86 -19.05 -3.54
C VAL A 102 -3.63 -20.36 -3.44
N GLU A 103 -3.33 -21.26 -4.37
CA GLU A 103 -3.92 -22.59 -4.44
C GLU A 103 -2.85 -23.65 -4.11
N ALA A 104 -3.20 -24.62 -3.29
CA ALA A 104 -2.40 -25.81 -3.07
C ALA A 104 -3.21 -27.06 -3.40
N ILE A 105 -2.59 -28.02 -4.08
CA ILE A 105 -3.25 -29.26 -4.47
C ILE A 105 -2.54 -30.46 -3.85
N VAL A 106 -3.33 -31.46 -3.51
CA VAL A 106 -2.89 -32.83 -3.24
C VAL A 106 -3.42 -33.69 -4.39
N LYS A 107 -2.64 -34.55 -5.05
CA LYS A 107 -3.08 -35.23 -6.28
C LYS A 107 -3.83 -36.55 -6.05
N SER A 108 -3.55 -37.26 -4.95
CA SER A 108 -4.07 -38.63 -4.74
C SER A 108 -4.63 -38.85 -3.32
N PRO A 109 -5.97 -38.80 -3.10
CA PRO A 109 -6.98 -38.22 -3.99
C PRO A 109 -6.81 -36.71 -4.16
N LEU A 110 -7.43 -36.15 -5.21
CA LEU A 110 -7.38 -34.73 -5.53
C LEU A 110 -8.08 -33.89 -4.47
N ASN A 111 -7.34 -33.05 -3.76
CA ASN A 111 -7.88 -31.99 -2.89
C ASN A 111 -7.31 -30.65 -3.32
N LEU A 112 -8.14 -29.60 -3.28
CA LEU A 112 -7.76 -28.22 -3.56
C LEU A 112 -7.97 -27.36 -2.31
N TYR A 113 -6.93 -26.65 -1.90
CA TYR A 113 -6.94 -25.72 -0.79
C TYR A 113 -6.71 -24.31 -1.33
N ARG A 114 -7.54 -23.35 -0.92
CA ARG A 114 -7.39 -21.94 -1.28
C ARG A 114 -7.15 -21.11 -0.03
N PHE A 115 -6.20 -20.20 -0.10
CA PHE A 115 -5.85 -19.32 1.00
C PHE A 115 -5.31 -17.98 0.47
N GLU A 116 -5.30 -16.97 1.31
CA GLU A 116 -4.81 -15.64 0.96
C GLU A 116 -3.41 -15.41 1.54
N VAL A 117 -2.53 -14.79 0.77
CA VAL A 117 -1.27 -14.25 1.27
C VAL A 117 -1.26 -12.73 1.07
N LYS A 118 -1.26 -11.97 2.16
CA LYS A 118 -1.13 -10.51 2.15
C LYS A 118 0.33 -10.12 1.95
N ILE A 119 0.58 -9.25 0.98
CA ILE A 119 1.90 -8.72 0.72
C ILE A 119 2.01 -7.38 1.47
N VAL A 120 2.92 -7.34 2.43
CA VAL A 120 3.16 -6.19 3.29
C VAL A 120 4.23 -5.31 2.66
N ASP A 121 3.84 -4.07 2.41
CA ASP A 121 4.67 -2.98 1.89
C ASP A 121 5.90 -2.75 2.76
N ILE A 122 7.06 -2.51 2.15
CA ILE A 122 8.25 -1.97 2.82
C ILE A 122 8.65 -0.64 2.17
N ASN A 123 9.49 0.14 2.84
CA ASN A 123 10.05 1.33 2.20
C ASN A 123 11.26 0.94 1.37
N ASP A 124 11.08 0.49 0.13
CA ASP A 124 12.16 0.19 -0.82
C ASP A 124 12.24 1.19 -1.99
N ASN A 125 11.17 1.93 -2.30
CA ASN A 125 11.22 3.04 -3.26
C ASN A 125 11.60 4.37 -2.60
N THR A 126 11.78 5.44 -3.38
CA THR A 126 12.17 6.77 -2.88
C THR A 126 11.38 7.82 -3.64
N PRO A 127 10.95 8.92 -2.98
CA PRO A 127 10.29 10.01 -3.69
C PRO A 127 11.14 10.51 -4.86
N SER A 128 10.55 10.70 -6.02
CA SER A 128 11.25 11.12 -7.23
C SER A 128 10.42 12.11 -8.06
N PHE A 129 11.09 13.06 -8.70
CA PHE A 129 10.44 13.96 -9.65
C PHE A 129 10.70 13.46 -11.08
N ARG A 130 9.70 13.59 -11.96
CA ARG A 130 9.83 13.16 -13.36
C ARG A 130 10.95 13.88 -14.11
N ILE A 131 11.23 15.12 -13.72
CA ILE A 131 12.28 15.97 -14.28
C ILE A 131 13.10 16.48 -13.08
N PRO A 132 14.44 16.42 -13.13
CA PRO A 132 15.29 16.81 -11.99
C PRO A 132 15.40 18.32 -11.78
N GLU A 133 15.02 19.12 -12.79
CA GLU A 133 15.14 20.56 -12.81
C GLU A 133 14.01 21.21 -13.61
N ILE A 134 13.51 22.36 -13.15
CA ILE A 134 12.54 23.19 -13.88
C ILE A 134 12.98 24.65 -13.89
N ASP A 135 12.67 25.34 -14.99
CA ASP A 135 12.84 26.77 -15.12
C ASP A 135 11.47 27.47 -15.03
N LEU A 136 11.39 28.48 -14.16
CA LEU A 136 10.21 29.31 -13.97
C LEU A 136 10.57 30.76 -14.31
N ASN A 137 9.80 31.37 -15.20
CA ASN A 137 9.94 32.79 -15.53
C ASN A 137 8.91 33.57 -14.72
N VAL A 138 9.37 34.41 -13.79
CA VAL A 138 8.49 35.19 -12.91
C VAL A 138 8.79 36.68 -13.12
N SER A 139 7.75 37.47 -13.36
CA SER A 139 7.89 38.92 -13.54
C SER A 139 8.42 39.55 -12.25
N GLU A 140 9.31 40.53 -12.35
CA GLU A 140 9.69 41.37 -11.20
C GLU A 140 8.47 42.13 -10.61
N SER A 141 7.46 42.37 -11.45
CA SER A 141 6.19 43.00 -11.07
C SER A 141 5.14 42.02 -10.51
N ALA A 142 5.52 40.75 -10.28
CA ALA A 142 4.66 39.75 -9.66
C ALA A 142 4.21 40.23 -8.27
N PHE A 143 2.93 40.01 -7.94
CA PHE A 143 2.38 40.49 -6.68
C PHE A 143 2.70 39.53 -5.54
N SER A 144 2.98 40.06 -4.35
CA SER A 144 3.07 39.23 -3.13
C SER A 144 1.75 38.49 -2.90
N GLY A 145 1.82 37.18 -2.73
CA GLY A 145 0.68 36.26 -2.66
C GLY A 145 0.46 35.48 -3.95
N GLU A 146 1.17 35.80 -5.04
CA GLU A 146 1.10 35.02 -6.27
C GLU A 146 1.56 33.57 -6.04
N LYS A 147 0.76 32.62 -6.53
CA LYS A 147 0.95 31.18 -6.34
C LYS A 147 1.42 30.53 -7.63
N ILE A 148 2.48 29.74 -7.53
CA ILE A 148 3.06 28.99 -8.63
C ILE A 148 2.95 27.50 -8.30
N ALA A 149 2.26 26.75 -9.14
CA ALA A 149 2.14 25.30 -8.96
C ALA A 149 3.49 24.62 -9.26
N LEU A 150 3.92 23.73 -8.36
CA LEU A 150 5.11 22.92 -8.52
C LEU A 150 4.72 21.47 -8.86
N PRO A 151 5.57 20.75 -9.61
CA PRO A 151 5.34 19.33 -9.87
C PRO A 151 5.43 18.53 -8.56
N LYS A 152 4.64 17.46 -8.48
CA LYS A 152 4.65 16.55 -7.34
C LYS A 152 5.70 15.47 -7.54
N ALA A 153 6.33 15.07 -6.46
CA ALA A 153 7.11 13.84 -6.41
C ALA A 153 6.18 12.63 -6.50
N PHE A 154 6.71 11.57 -7.07
CA PHE A 154 6.12 10.25 -7.13
C PHE A 154 6.91 9.30 -6.24
N ASP A 155 6.19 8.50 -5.47
CA ASP A 155 6.72 7.37 -4.73
C ASP A 155 5.80 6.18 -5.04
N ALA A 156 6.41 5.05 -5.37
CA ALA A 156 5.68 3.85 -5.79
C ALA A 156 5.07 3.12 -4.59
N ASP A 157 5.67 3.28 -3.41
CA ASP A 157 5.19 2.72 -2.15
C ASP A 157 3.83 3.31 -1.74
N VAL A 158 3.15 2.64 -0.81
CA VAL A 158 1.82 3.03 -0.35
C VAL A 158 1.82 3.40 1.13
N GLY A 159 0.64 3.77 1.64
CA GLY A 159 0.45 3.99 3.08
C GLY A 159 1.46 5.00 3.65
N VAL A 160 2.19 4.60 4.69
CA VAL A 160 3.18 5.45 5.37
C VAL A 160 4.45 5.68 4.54
N TYR A 161 4.78 4.79 3.61
CA TYR A 161 6.00 4.87 2.79
C TYR A 161 5.83 5.70 1.51
N SER A 162 4.60 6.07 1.16
CA SER A 162 4.36 7.13 0.17
C SER A 162 4.82 8.53 0.63
N VAL A 163 5.00 9.46 -0.32
CA VAL A 163 5.33 10.89 -0.05
C VAL A 163 4.41 11.51 1.01
N LYS A 164 5.01 12.10 2.06
CA LYS A 164 4.29 12.74 3.19
C LYS A 164 4.54 14.22 3.36
N ALA A 165 5.68 14.73 2.92
CA ALA A 165 6.04 16.11 3.14
C ALA A 165 6.80 16.69 1.96
N TYR A 166 6.68 18.01 1.82
CA TYR A 166 7.51 18.82 0.94
C TYR A 166 8.16 19.94 1.74
N LYS A 167 9.38 20.30 1.34
CA LYS A 167 10.14 21.41 1.92
C LYS A 167 10.82 22.18 0.81
N LEU A 168 10.69 23.50 0.84
CA LEU A 168 11.47 24.39 -0.02
C LEU A 168 12.75 24.82 0.70
N SER A 169 13.86 24.91 -0.03
CA SER A 169 15.11 25.45 0.50
C SER A 169 14.92 26.87 1.03
N HIS A 170 15.71 27.22 2.05
CA HIS A 170 15.68 28.57 2.60
C HIS A 170 15.99 29.61 1.53
N ASN A 171 15.17 30.66 1.46
CA ASN A 171 15.29 31.77 0.53
C ASN A 171 14.47 32.97 1.06
N GLU A 172 14.66 34.16 0.46
CA GLU A 172 14.02 35.39 0.95
C GLU A 172 12.65 35.69 0.33
N HIS A 173 12.35 35.13 -0.84
CA HIS A 173 11.25 35.59 -1.70
C HIS A 173 10.05 34.65 -1.68
N PHE A 174 10.26 33.35 -1.58
CA PHE A 174 9.27 32.31 -1.77
C PHE A 174 9.07 31.45 -0.53
N ALA A 175 7.82 31.15 -0.21
CA ALA A 175 7.44 30.16 0.78
C ALA A 175 6.68 29.01 0.12
N LEU A 176 6.74 27.83 0.72
CA LEU A 176 5.92 26.70 0.29
C LEU A 176 4.57 26.78 1.01
N ASP A 177 3.48 26.82 0.25
CA ASP A 177 2.12 26.65 0.75
C ASP A 177 1.74 25.18 0.55
N VAL A 178 1.80 24.40 1.62
CA VAL A 178 1.39 22.98 1.59
C VAL A 178 0.00 22.89 2.19
N GLN A 179 -1.01 22.65 1.36
CA GLN A 179 -2.34 22.31 1.85
C GLN A 179 -2.34 20.87 2.39
N ASN A 180 -1.80 20.71 3.60
CA ASN A 180 -1.73 19.44 4.32
C ASN A 180 -3.11 19.05 4.84
N GLY A 181 -3.93 18.45 3.95
CA GLY A 181 -5.21 17.82 4.31
C GLY A 181 -5.12 16.30 4.50
N GLY A 182 -3.92 15.70 4.49
CA GLY A 182 -3.75 14.24 4.56
C GLY A 182 -4.18 13.48 3.29
N ASP A 183 -4.55 14.18 2.23
CA ASP A 183 -5.03 13.62 0.97
C ASP A 183 -3.90 13.62 -0.09
N PRO A 184 -3.64 12.50 -0.81
CA PRO A 184 -2.74 12.46 -1.97
C PRO A 184 -3.00 13.51 -3.08
N THR A 185 -4.08 14.29 -2.98
CA THR A 185 -4.37 15.43 -3.87
C THR A 185 -3.60 16.73 -3.53
N VAL A 186 -2.81 16.81 -2.45
CA VAL A 186 -2.06 18.03 -2.03
C VAL A 186 -1.43 18.75 -3.22
N SER A 187 -1.94 19.92 -3.62
CA SER A 187 -1.23 20.81 -4.53
C SER A 187 0.01 21.32 -3.82
N VAL A 188 1.16 21.22 -4.49
CA VAL A 188 2.42 21.77 -3.98
C VAL A 188 2.56 23.14 -4.63
N GLU A 189 2.30 24.19 -3.87
CA GLU A 189 2.31 25.57 -4.37
C GLU A 189 3.44 26.35 -3.72
N MET A 190 4.13 27.13 -4.51
CA MET A 190 5.11 28.11 -4.05
C MET A 190 4.48 29.49 -4.13
N THR A 191 4.51 30.24 -3.04
CA THR A 191 3.91 31.57 -2.93
C THR A 191 4.99 32.62 -2.82
N LEU A 192 4.91 33.66 -3.66
CA LEU A 192 5.78 34.84 -3.58
C LEU A 192 5.41 35.66 -2.33
N GLN A 193 6.33 35.78 -1.38
CA GLN A 193 6.14 36.53 -0.13
C GLN A 193 6.71 37.94 -0.23
N LYS A 194 7.90 38.09 -0.81
CA LYS A 194 8.57 39.38 -0.98
C LYS A 194 8.73 39.74 -2.45
N PRO A 195 8.67 41.04 -2.81
CA PRO A 195 8.90 41.49 -4.18
C PRO A 195 10.22 40.97 -4.76
N LEU A 196 10.22 40.80 -6.07
CA LEU A 196 11.42 40.45 -6.84
C LEU A 196 12.06 41.72 -7.39
N ASP A 197 13.37 41.66 -7.61
CA ASP A 197 14.15 42.76 -8.17
C ASP A 197 15.21 42.15 -9.09
N ARG A 198 15.00 42.30 -10.40
CA ARG A 198 15.85 41.66 -11.41
C ARG A 198 17.27 42.19 -11.38
N GLU A 199 17.45 43.48 -11.14
CA GLU A 199 18.76 44.14 -11.08
C GLU A 199 19.56 43.67 -9.85
N LYS A 200 18.89 43.35 -8.74
CA LYS A 200 19.53 42.74 -7.56
C LYS A 200 19.81 41.24 -7.72
N GLN A 201 18.82 40.49 -8.18
CA GLN A 201 18.91 39.04 -8.32
C GLN A 201 18.06 38.55 -9.49
N SER A 202 18.72 38.31 -10.64
CA SER A 202 18.06 37.84 -11.86
C SER A 202 17.76 36.33 -11.87
N LEU A 203 18.44 35.55 -11.03
CA LEU A 203 18.26 34.10 -10.91
C LEU A 203 18.21 33.69 -9.43
N ILE A 204 17.12 33.05 -9.04
CA ILE A 204 16.95 32.45 -7.70
C ILE A 204 16.92 30.93 -7.88
N LYS A 205 17.91 30.24 -7.30
CA LYS A 205 17.98 28.78 -7.31
C LYS A 205 17.37 28.24 -6.03
N LEU A 206 16.35 27.41 -6.17
CA LEU A 206 15.66 26.77 -5.07
C LEU A 206 15.76 25.24 -5.20
N THR A 207 15.60 24.55 -4.08
CA THR A 207 15.47 23.11 -4.04
C THR A 207 14.18 22.75 -3.35
N LEU A 208 13.29 22.04 -4.05
CA LEU A 208 12.14 21.39 -3.46
C LEU A 208 12.52 19.96 -3.08
N THR A 209 12.33 19.61 -1.81
CA THR A 209 12.57 18.27 -1.28
C THR A 209 11.25 17.61 -0.94
N ALA A 210 10.98 16.44 -1.51
CA ALA A 210 9.90 15.56 -1.11
C ALA A 210 10.42 14.48 -0.15
N THR A 211 9.65 14.11 0.86
CA THR A 211 10.05 13.13 1.88
C THR A 211 8.89 12.18 2.16
N ASP A 212 9.19 10.88 2.23
CA ASP A 212 8.23 9.85 2.63
C ASP A 212 7.99 9.85 4.15
N GLY A 213 7.16 8.92 4.64
CA GLY A 213 6.89 8.73 6.07
C GLY A 213 7.70 7.60 6.71
N GLY A 214 8.70 7.06 6.01
CA GLY A 214 9.54 5.96 6.47
C GLY A 214 10.39 6.29 7.69
N LYS A 215 10.97 5.25 8.29
CA LYS A 215 11.93 5.37 9.41
C LYS A 215 13.10 4.39 9.19
N PRO A 216 14.23 4.83 8.62
CA PRO A 216 14.54 6.19 8.20
C PRO A 216 13.67 6.65 7.01
N ALA A 217 13.42 7.96 6.94
CA ALA A 217 12.68 8.54 5.82
C ALA A 217 13.61 8.67 4.60
N LYS A 218 13.09 8.43 3.40
CA LYS A 218 13.79 8.70 2.15
C LYS A 218 13.22 9.95 1.47
N SER A 219 14.02 10.52 0.58
CA SER A 219 13.72 11.80 -0.03
C SER A 219 14.24 11.92 -1.46
N GLY A 220 13.55 12.74 -2.25
CA GLY A 220 13.97 13.17 -3.57
C GLY A 220 13.92 14.68 -3.69
N THR A 221 14.67 15.21 -4.64
CA THR A 221 14.79 16.66 -4.85
C THR A 221 14.49 17.07 -6.28
N LEU A 222 14.00 18.30 -6.40
CA LEU A 222 13.82 19.03 -7.65
C LEU A 222 14.54 20.37 -7.55
N LEU A 223 15.38 20.66 -8.54
CA LEU A 223 15.98 21.99 -8.69
C LEU A 223 14.99 22.92 -9.40
N ILE A 224 14.84 24.13 -8.88
CA ILE A 224 13.95 25.15 -9.43
C ILE A 224 14.77 26.39 -9.70
N ASN A 225 14.90 26.77 -10.96
CA ASN A 225 15.51 28.03 -11.36
C ASN A 225 14.42 29.05 -11.62
N VAL A 226 14.34 30.07 -10.78
CA VAL A 226 13.44 31.20 -11.00
C VAL A 226 14.20 32.31 -11.71
N ASN A 227 13.91 32.50 -13.00
CA ASN A 227 14.40 33.61 -13.79
C ASN A 227 13.49 34.83 -13.58
N VAL A 228 14.04 35.88 -12.96
CA VAL A 228 13.31 37.12 -12.74
C VAL A 228 13.31 37.92 -14.05
N CYS A 229 12.13 38.09 -14.63
CA CYS A 229 11.94 38.73 -15.92
C CYS A 229 11.54 40.19 -15.77
N THR A 230 12.02 41.02 -16.69
CA THR A 230 11.60 42.43 -16.76
C THR A 230 10.13 42.50 -17.09
N THR A 231 9.44 43.47 -16.48
CA THR A 231 8.02 43.74 -16.76
C THR A 231 7.82 43.94 -18.27
N GLN A 232 6.96 43.15 -18.92
CA GLN A 232 6.48 43.49 -20.27
C GLN A 232 5.60 44.74 -20.13
N ARG A 233 6.10 45.87 -20.63
CA ARG A 233 5.36 47.13 -20.71
C ARG A 233 4.20 47.05 -21.69
#